data_AF-A0A5N4BZR2-F1
#
_entry.id   AF-A0A5N4BZR2-F1
#
_cell.length_a   1.000
_cell.length_b   1.000
_cell.length_c   1.000
_cell.angle_alpha   90.00
_cell.angle_beta   90.00
_cell.angle_gamma   90.00
#
_symmetry.space_group_name_H-M   'P 1'
#
loop_
_entity.id
_entity.type
_entity.pdbx_description
1 polymer ?
#
loop_
_entity_poly.entity_id
_entity_poly.type
_entity_poly.pdbx_seq_one_letter_code
_entity_poly.pdbx_strand_id
1 'polypeptide(L)' 'MRGDFGKPQGMVARVHIGQVIMSIGTKLQNKEHVIEAVHRAKFKFPGHQKIHISK' A
#
# COMPACT_ATOMS: atom_id res chain seq x y z
N MET A 1 23.53 -23.52 10.21
CA MET A 1 23.79 -24.20 11.50
C MET A 1 22.74 -25.31 11.67
N ARG A 2 22.96 -26.29 12.54
CA ARG A 2 22.04 -27.44 12.66
C ARG A 2 20.79 -27.01 13.43
N GLY A 3 19.61 -27.09 12.80
CA GLY A 3 18.32 -26.76 13.44
C GLY A 3 17.74 -25.38 13.13
N ASP A 4 18.21 -24.70 12.08
CA ASP A 4 17.85 -23.28 11.81
C ASP A 4 16.48 -23.07 11.12
N PHE A 5 15.62 -24.09 11.05
CA PHE A 5 14.29 -23.88 10.49
C PHE A 5 13.43 -23.06 11.48
N GLY A 6 13.04 -21.87 11.05
CA GLY A 6 12.36 -20.89 11.89
C GLY A 6 10.91 -21.25 12.23
N LYS A 7 10.44 -20.70 13.35
CA LYS A 7 9.01 -20.65 13.71
C LYS A 7 8.32 -19.50 12.96
N PRO A 8 7.00 -19.55 12.73
CA PRO A 8 6.28 -18.45 12.10
C PRO A 8 6.35 -17.18 12.96
N GLN A 9 6.79 -16.07 12.36
CA GLN A 9 6.93 -14.76 13.04
C GLN A 9 5.74 -13.83 12.77
N GLY A 10 5.10 -13.96 11.61
CA GLY A 10 4.00 -13.09 11.19
C GLY A 10 3.59 -13.34 9.73
N MET A 11 2.56 -12.60 9.30
CA MET A 11 2.06 -12.63 7.92
C MET A 11 2.52 -11.40 7.15
N VAL A 12 2.66 -11.55 5.83
CA VAL A 12 3.03 -10.47 4.92
C VAL A 12 2.19 -10.53 3.66
N ALA A 13 1.89 -9.37 3.08
CA ALA A 13 1.28 -9.27 1.76
C ALA A 13 2.38 -9.20 0.69
N ARG A 14 2.35 -10.12 -0.29
CA ARG A 14 3.23 -10.05 -1.47
C ARG A 14 2.56 -9.17 -2.52
N VAL A 15 3.26 -8.13 -2.97
CA VAL A 15 2.75 -7.13 -3.91
C VAL A 15 3.65 -7.09 -5.14
N HIS A 16 3.05 -7.21 -6.33
CA HIS A 16 3.76 -7.10 -7.61
C HIS A 16 3.84 -5.65 -8.11
N ILE A 17 4.74 -5.38 -9.05
CA ILE A 17 4.84 -4.07 -9.70
C ILE A 17 3.54 -3.79 -10.46
N GLY A 18 2.96 -2.62 -10.24
CA GLY A 18 1.68 -2.21 -10.85
C GLY A 18 0.43 -2.74 -10.14
N GLN A 19 0.58 -3.56 -9.09
CA GLN A 19 -0.55 -4.00 -8.28
C GLN A 19 -1.07 -2.85 -7.40
N VAL A 20 -2.40 -2.69 -7.36
CA VAL A 20 -3.05 -1.71 -6.49
C VAL A 20 -3.05 -2.23 -5.05
N ILE A 21 -2.51 -1.43 -4.13
CA ILE A 21 -2.45 -1.76 -2.70
C ILE A 21 -3.72 -1.27 -1.97
N MET A 22 -4.16 -0.05 -2.28
CA MET A 22 -5.31 0.59 -1.65
C MET A 22 -6.07 1.40 -2.70
N SER A 23 -7.40 1.33 -2.64
CA SER A 23 -8.32 2.11 -3.49
C SER A 23 -9.36 2.80 -2.63
N ILE A 24 -9.67 4.06 -2.94
CA ILE A 24 -10.67 4.85 -2.23
C ILE A 24 -11.61 5.46 -3.27
N GLY A 25 -12.92 5.28 -3.07
CA GLY A 25 -13.96 5.91 -3.89
C GLY A 25 -14.66 7.03 -3.13
N THR A 26 -14.72 8.23 -3.72
CA THR A 26 -15.42 9.39 -3.15
C THR A 26 -16.12 10.21 -4.21
N LYS A 27 -17.00 11.12 -3.79
CA LYS A 27 -17.54 12.18 -4.66
C LYS A 27 -16.40 13.09 -5.16
N LEU A 28 -16.60 13.70 -6.33
CA LEU A 28 -15.65 14.60 -6.99
C LEU A 28 -15.18 15.76 -6.10
N GLN A 29 -16.05 16.27 -5.24
CA GLN A 29 -15.76 17.37 -4.31
C GLN A 29 -14.62 17.03 -3.33
N ASN A 30 -14.45 15.76 -2.97
CA ASN A 30 -13.47 15.33 -1.96
C ASN A 30 -12.14 14.86 -2.57
N LYS A 31 -11.95 15.07 -3.89
CA LYS A 31 -10.79 14.55 -4.62
C LYS A 31 -9.46 14.96 -3.99
N GLU A 32 -9.30 16.22 -3.64
CA GLU A 32 -8.04 16.75 -3.08
C GLU A 32 -7.74 16.15 -1.71
N HIS A 33 -8.76 16.04 -0.85
CA HIS A 33 -8.64 15.42 0.46
C HIS A 33 -8.23 13.95 0.37
N VAL A 34 -8.76 13.20 -0.60
CA VAL A 34 -8.36 11.80 -0.81
C VAL A 34 -6.93 11.69 -1.31
N ILE A 35 -6.51 12.54 -2.24
CA ILE A 35 -5.12 12.54 -2.74
C ILE A 35 -4.14 12.76 -1.59
N GLU A 36 -4.43 13.73 -0.70
CA GLU A 36 -3.59 14.00 0.47
C GLU A 36 -3.59 12.84 1.47
N ALA A 37 -4.75 12.24 1.74
CA ALA A 37 -4.85 11.09 2.63
C ALA A 37 -4.03 9.89 2.11
N VAL A 38 -4.12 9.58 0.82
CA VAL A 38 -3.33 8.50 0.19
C VAL A 38 -1.84 8.85 0.19
N HIS A 39 -1.49 10.12 -0.01
CA HIS A 39 -0.09 10.57 0.08
C HIS A 39 0.49 10.34 1.48
N ARG A 40 -0.27 10.67 2.53
CA ARG A 40 0.14 10.41 3.92
C ARG A 40 0.24 8.91 4.22
N ALA A 41 -0.71 8.11 3.73
CA ALA A 41 -0.72 6.67 3.91
C ALA A 41 0.48 5.98 3.25
N LYS A 42 0.94 6.46 2.08
CA LYS A 42 2.12 5.94 1.37
C LYS A 42 3.36 5.87 2.27
N PHE A 43 3.58 6.84 3.15
CA PHE A 43 4.76 6.87 4.04
C PHE A 43 4.82 5.72 5.06
N LYS A 44 3.72 4.98 5.26
CA LYS A 44 3.69 3.79 6.13
C LYS A 44 4.15 2.53 5.41
N PHE A 45 4.28 2.56 4.08
CA PHE A 45 4.75 1.44 3.30
C PHE A 45 6.21 1.65 2.88
N PRO A 46 7.03 0.60 2.90
CA PRO A 46 8.40 0.68 2.40
C PRO A 46 8.41 0.82 0.86
N GLY A 47 9.44 1.48 0.31
CA GLY A 47 9.63 1.62 -1.13
C GLY A 47 8.86 2.79 -1.77
N HIS A 48 8.65 2.72 -3.09
CA HIS A 48 8.01 3.79 -3.85
C HIS A 48 6.65 3.36 -4.41
N GLN A 49 5.57 3.92 -3.87
CA GLN A 49 4.20 3.75 -4.38
C GLN A 49 3.76 4.97 -5.19
N LYS A 50 3.01 4.76 -6.27
CA LYS A 50 2.46 5.86 -7.09
C LYS A 50 0.97 6.04 -6.78
N ILE A 51 0.53 7.29 -6.66
CA ILE A 51 -0.90 7.62 -6.59
C ILE A 51 -1.44 7.68 -8.02
N HIS A 52 -2.54 6.98 -8.28
CA HIS A 52 -3.20 6.94 -9.58
C HIS A 52 -4.67 7.28 -9.41
N ILE A 53 -5.20 8.12 -10.31
CA ILE A 53 -6.63 8.41 -10.43
C ILE A 53 -7.15 7.52 -11.56
N SER A 54 -8.04 6.59 -11.23
CA SER A 54 -8.70 5.75 -12.22
C SER A 54 -9.53 6.60 -13.18
N LYS A 55 -9.61 6.17 -14.44
CA LYS A 55 -10.53 6.74 -15.43
C LYS A 55 -11.97 6.39 -15.11
#